data_AF-A0A963G648-F1
#
_entry.id   AF-A0A963G648-F1
#
_cell.length_a   1.000
_cell.length_b   1.000
_cell.length_c   1.000
_cell.angle_alpha   90.00
_cell.angle_beta   90.00
_cell.angle_gamma   90.00
#
_symmetry.space_group_name_H-M   'P 1'
#
loop_
_entity.id
_entity.type
_entity.pdbx_description
1 polymer ?
#
loop_
_entity_poly.entity_id
_entity_poly.type
_entity_poly.pdbx_seq_one_letter_code
_entity_poly.pdbx_strand_id
1 'polypeptide(L)' 'MKKLGVAIVASSLFSTAALAAEYEVSITNLTRAQSFTPILVASHKPNAGLFELGQPAGDALAALAEGGD' A
#
# COMPACT_ATOMS: atom_id res chain seq x y z
N MET A 1 7.95 -25.13 -55.46
CA MET A 1 6.69 -24.44 -55.11
C MET A 1 5.77 -25.33 -54.29
N LYS A 2 5.92 -25.41 -52.97
CA LYS A 2 4.89 -25.90 -52.04
C LYS A 2 5.04 -25.11 -50.73
N LYS A 3 3.97 -24.42 -50.35
CA LYS A 3 3.96 -23.25 -49.48
C LYS A 3 4.15 -23.66 -48.01
N LEU A 4 5.06 -22.99 -47.30
CA LEU A 4 5.17 -23.05 -45.84
C LEU A 4 3.87 -22.50 -45.24
N GLY A 5 3.13 -23.34 -44.52
CA GLY A 5 1.98 -22.94 -43.72
C GLY A 5 2.46 -22.41 -42.37
N VAL A 6 2.67 -21.11 -42.27
CA VAL A 6 2.91 -20.42 -40.99
C VAL A 6 1.57 -20.26 -40.29
N ALA A 7 1.30 -21.08 -39.27
CA ALA A 7 0.19 -20.87 -38.36
C ALA A 7 0.63 -19.88 -37.28
N ILE A 8 0.37 -18.58 -37.48
CA ILE A 8 0.45 -17.58 -36.41
C ILE A 8 -0.79 -17.80 -35.54
N VAL A 9 -0.61 -18.54 -34.45
CA VAL A 9 -1.58 -18.52 -33.34
C VAL A 9 -1.37 -17.20 -32.62
N ALA A 10 -2.22 -16.21 -32.93
CA ALA A 10 -2.27 -14.95 -32.23
C ALA A 10 -2.80 -15.18 -30.81
N SER A 11 -1.92 -15.53 -29.88
CA SER A 11 -2.23 -15.52 -28.45
C SER A 11 -2.34 -14.06 -27.99
N SER A 12 -3.56 -13.54 -27.94
CA SER A 12 -3.87 -12.24 -27.37
C SER A 12 -3.54 -12.24 -25.87
N LEU A 13 -2.55 -11.43 -25.47
CA LEU A 13 -2.26 -11.14 -24.06
C LEU A 13 -3.42 -10.36 -23.46
N PHE A 14 -4.29 -11.04 -22.70
CA PHE A 14 -5.25 -10.36 -21.84
C PHE A 14 -4.50 -9.78 -20.64
N SER A 15 -4.26 -8.47 -20.66
CA SER A 15 -3.78 -7.74 -19.49
C SER A 15 -4.97 -7.49 -18.57
N THR A 16 -5.05 -8.17 -17.43
CA THR A 16 -6.01 -7.85 -16.38
C THR A 16 -5.63 -6.49 -15.79
N ALA A 17 -6.45 -5.46 -16.03
CA ALA A 17 -6.32 -4.22 -15.28
C ALA A 17 -6.60 -4.52 -13.81
N ALA A 18 -5.61 -4.30 -12.93
CA ALA A 18 -5.81 -4.41 -11.50
C ALA A 18 -6.74 -3.28 -11.06
N LEU A 19 -7.98 -3.61 -10.70
CA LEU A 19 -8.89 -2.65 -10.08
C LEU A 19 -8.58 -2.61 -8.58
N ALA A 20 -7.90 -1.56 -8.14
CA ALA A 20 -7.74 -1.27 -6.72
C ALA A 20 -8.96 -0.50 -6.22
N ALA A 21 -9.43 -0.83 -5.01
CA ALA A 21 -10.43 0.00 -4.36
C ALA A 21 -9.80 1.34 -3.95
N GLU A 22 -10.52 2.42 -4.21
CA GLU A 22 -10.15 3.76 -3.75
C GLU A 22 -10.80 4.00 -2.39
N TYR A 23 -10.05 4.66 -1.50
CA TYR A 23 -10.51 5.00 -0.16
C TYR A 23 -10.31 6.49 0.09
N GLU A 24 -11.33 7.13 0.63
CA GLU A 24 -11.20 8.44 1.27
C GLU A 24 -10.98 8.20 2.78
N VAL A 25 -9.88 8.73 3.30
CA VAL A 25 -9.53 8.64 4.72
C VAL A 25 -9.58 10.04 5.32
N SER A 26 -10.53 10.25 6.23
CA SER A 26 -10.65 11.49 7.00
C SER A 26 -10.20 11.26 8.44
N ILE A 27 -9.30 12.11 8.93
CA ILE A 27 -8.76 12.04 10.29
C ILE A 27 -9.12 13.32 11.01
N THR A 28 -9.94 13.19 12.06
CA THR A 28 -10.43 14.32 12.85
C THR A 28 -9.76 14.32 14.22
N ASN A 29 -9.11 15.43 14.57
CA ASN A 29 -8.63 15.65 15.92
C ASN A 29 -9.78 16.05 16.85
N LEU A 30 -10.12 15.17 17.79
CA LEU A 30 -11.19 15.40 18.79
C LEU A 30 -10.69 16.07 20.09
N THR A 31 -9.39 16.40 20.16
CA THR A 31 -8.77 17.02 21.33
C THR A 31 -8.63 18.53 21.15
N ARG A 32 -8.47 19.25 22.26
CA ARG A 32 -8.20 20.69 22.25
C ARG A 32 -6.73 20.95 22.54
N ALA A 33 -6.13 21.88 21.79
CA ALA A 33 -4.75 22.33 21.99
C ALA A 33 -3.66 21.24 21.94
N GLN A 34 -3.96 20.09 21.32
CA GLN A 34 -2.95 19.09 20.96
C GLN A 34 -2.92 18.97 19.44
N SER A 35 -1.73 18.99 18.86
CA SER A 35 -1.53 18.74 17.43
C SER A 35 -1.18 17.28 17.20
N PHE A 36 -1.53 16.75 16.02
CA PHE A 36 -0.97 15.48 15.57
C PHE A 36 0.49 15.67 15.13
N THR A 37 1.30 14.64 15.33
CA THR A 37 2.52 14.43 14.52
C THR A 37 2.11 14.19 13.05
N PRO A 38 3.05 14.18 12.10
CA PRO A 38 2.72 13.84 10.72
C PRO A 38 1.97 12.51 10.62
N ILE A 39 0.89 12.52 9.84
CA ILE A 39 0.03 11.36 9.65
C ILE A 39 0.62 10.48 8.54
N LEU A 40 0.94 9.23 8.87
CA LEU A 40 1.30 8.19 7.91
C LEU A 40 0.10 7.26 7.66
N VAL A 41 -0.32 7.14 6.40
CA VAL A 41 -1.38 6.20 5.97
C VAL A 41 -0.85 5.33 4.84
N ALA A 42 -1.00 4.00 4.96
CA ALA A 42 -0.58 3.05 3.96
C ALA A 42 -1.55 1.88 3.85
N SER A 43 -1.82 1.42 2.62
CA SER A 43 -2.43 0.13 2.38
C SER A 43 -1.37 -0.97 2.43
N HIS A 44 -1.69 -2.12 3.05
CA HIS A 44 -0.72 -3.19 3.25
C HIS A 44 -1.36 -4.58 3.18
N LYS A 45 -0.53 -5.62 3.02
CA LYS A 45 -0.95 -7.02 3.09
C LYS A 45 -1.13 -7.45 4.56
N PRO A 46 -1.92 -8.50 4.86
CA PRO A 46 -2.15 -8.95 6.24
C PRO A 46 -0.90 -9.29 7.04
N ASN A 47 0.20 -9.67 6.38
CA ASN A 47 1.46 -10.04 7.01
C ASN A 47 2.47 -8.88 7.14
N ALA A 48 2.11 -7.68 6.70
CA ALA A 48 2.88 -6.47 6.95
C ALA A 48 2.21 -5.71 8.09
N GLY A 49 2.94 -5.50 9.19
CA GLY A 49 2.46 -4.73 10.34
C GLY A 49 3.48 -3.65 10.70
N LEU A 50 3.00 -2.45 11.04
CA LEU A 50 3.85 -1.37 11.52
C LEU A 50 4.17 -1.50 13.03
N PHE A 51 3.25 -2.08 13.80
CA PHE A 51 3.41 -2.32 15.23
C PHE A 51 2.62 -3.55 15.68
N GLU A 52 2.99 -4.09 16.84
CA GLU A 52 2.27 -5.17 17.52
C GLU A 52 2.08 -4.79 19.00
N LEU A 53 0.88 -5.02 19.54
CA LEU A 53 0.58 -4.68 20.93
C LEU A 53 1.46 -5.46 21.90
N GLY A 54 2.06 -4.76 22.86
CA GLY A 54 2.96 -5.34 23.85
C GLY A 54 4.39 -5.56 23.35
N GLN A 55 4.68 -5.28 22.08
CA GLN A 55 6.05 -5.28 21.56
C GLN A 55 6.65 -3.87 21.62
N PRO A 56 7.98 -3.76 21.79
CA PRO A 56 8.65 -2.47 21.64
C PRO A 56 8.49 -1.94 20.21
N ALA A 57 8.43 -0.61 20.07
CA ALA A 57 8.49 0.02 18.76
C ALA A 57 9.86 -0.23 18.11
N GLY A 58 9.88 -0.46 16.79
CA GLY A 58 11.13 -0.42 16.03
C GLY A 58 11.67 1.01 15.93
N ASP A 59 12.97 1.15 15.66
CA ASP A 59 13.67 2.45 15.68
C ASP A 59 12.97 3.54 14.83
N ALA A 60 12.55 3.19 13.61
CA ALA A 60 11.86 4.13 12.73
C ALA A 60 10.45 4.52 13.23
N LEU A 61 9.74 3.59 13.88
CA LEU A 61 8.43 3.88 14.44
C LEU A 61 8.56 4.77 15.68
N ALA A 62 9.59 4.56 16.49
CA ALA A 62 9.88 5.41 17.64
C ALA A 62 10.24 6.83 17.20
N ALA A 63 11.08 6.98 16.19
CA ALA A 63 11.44 8.28 15.62
C ALA A 63 10.18 9.03 15.10
N LEU A 64 9.34 8.36 14.31
CA LEU A 64 8.07 8.94 13.84
C LEU A 64 7.12 9.32 14.99
N ALA A 65 7.03 8.49 16.03
CA ALA A 65 6.12 8.72 17.15
C ALA A 65 6.59 9.84 18.08
N GLU A 66 7.90 10.00 18.28
CA GLU A 66 8.49 10.95 19.22
C GLU A 66 8.92 12.27 18.56
N GLY A 67 9.51 12.17 17.37
CA GLY A 67 10.09 13.28 16.60
C GLY A 67 9.25 13.72 15.39
N GLY A 68 8.44 12.81 14.83
CA GLY A 68 7.60 13.10 13.67
C GLY A 68 8.35 13.17 12.34
N ASP A 69 9.42 12.39 12.17
CA ASP A 69 10.24 12.27 10.95
C ASP A 69 9.81 11.15 9.97
#